data_AF-A0AAN7VI47-F1
#
_entry.id   AF-A0AAN7VI47-F1
#
_cell.length_a   1.000
_cell.length_b   1.000
_cell.length_c   1.000
_cell.angle_alpha   90.00
_cell.angle_beta   90.00
_cell.angle_gamma   90.00
#
_symmetry.space_group_name_H-M   'P 1'
#
loop_
_entity.id
_entity.type
_entity.pdbx_description
1 polymer ?
#
loop_
_entity_poly.entity_id
_entity_poly.type
_entity_poly.pdbx_seq_one_letter_code
_entity_poly.pdbx_strand_id
1 'polypeptide(L)'
;MWMMYAAESWVKATDLRTAVKRLKQEFSALVFDAQHEVVYGRGDYSEEQCNALADKFTLGVTICDKFLNYKYCVECLMKRLNEAGLEEFANELNQWVCSESSASSMSSSGENVSDEEESHI
;
A
#
# COMPACT_ATOMS: atom_id res chain seq x y z
N MET A 1 -7.81 -14.05 13.65
CA MET A 1 -7.84 -12.95 12.68
C MET A 1 -7.28 -11.70 13.37
N TRP A 2 -5.96 -11.67 13.57
CA TRP A 2 -5.30 -10.55 14.25
C TRP A 2 -5.12 -9.34 13.32
N MET A 3 -5.07 -9.57 12.00
CA MET A 3 -5.08 -8.53 10.98
C MET A 3 -6.19 -7.48 11.19
N MET A 4 -7.43 -7.90 11.49
CA MET A 4 -8.56 -6.97 11.64
C MET A 4 -8.37 -5.98 12.80
N TYR A 5 -7.84 -6.46 13.93
CA TYR A 5 -7.52 -5.60 15.08
C TYR A 5 -6.29 -4.74 14.83
N ALA A 6 -5.29 -5.26 14.13
CA ALA A 6 -4.10 -4.49 13.78
C ALA A 6 -4.43 -3.33 12.82
N ALA A 7 -5.35 -3.57 11.86
CA ALA A 7 -5.70 -2.63 10.80
C ALA A 7 -6.25 -1.29 11.31
N GLU A 8 -6.92 -1.28 12.46
CA GLU A 8 -7.44 -0.04 13.08
C GLU A 8 -6.34 0.94 13.48
N SER A 9 -5.12 0.44 13.71
CA SER A 9 -3.97 1.23 14.16
C SER A 9 -2.97 1.55 13.04
N TRP A 10 -3.23 1.11 11.81
CA TRP A 10 -2.29 1.27 10.71
C TRP A 10 -2.18 2.72 10.25
N VAL A 11 -1.00 3.04 9.71
CA VAL A 11 -0.73 4.33 9.10
C VAL A 11 -1.72 4.56 7.96
N LYS A 12 -2.37 5.73 7.97
CA LYS A 12 -3.22 6.15 6.86
C LYS A 12 -2.33 6.46 5.65
N ALA A 13 -2.65 5.89 4.50
CA ALA A 13 -1.96 6.18 3.25
C ALA A 13 -2.40 7.57 2.75
N THR A 14 -1.47 8.53 2.75
CA THR A 14 -1.68 9.91 2.26
C THR A 14 -0.64 10.34 1.23
N ASP A 15 0.46 9.61 1.14
CA ASP A 15 1.54 9.77 0.17
C ASP A 15 2.12 8.37 -0.12
N LEU A 16 2.94 8.23 -1.18
CA LEU A 16 3.51 6.93 -1.53
C LEU A 16 4.31 6.31 -0.37
N ARG A 17 4.99 7.13 0.44
CA ARG A 17 5.81 6.62 1.54
C ARG A 17 4.94 6.04 2.65
N THR A 18 3.85 6.70 3.01
CA THR A 18 2.88 6.25 4.01
C THR A 18 2.07 5.06 3.51
N ALA A 19 1.77 4.99 2.20
CA ALA A 19 1.22 3.79 1.56
C ALA A 19 2.16 2.58 1.71
N VAL A 20 3.45 2.75 1.42
CA VAL A 20 4.44 1.66 1.63
C VAL A 20 4.65 1.32 3.11
N LYS A 21 4.54 2.30 4.03
CA LYS A 21 4.55 2.02 5.47
C LYS A 21 3.35 1.18 5.89
N ARG A 22 2.16 1.50 5.40
CA ARG A 22 0.94 0.72 5.65
C ARG A 22 1.09 -0.70 5.09
N LEU A 23 1.57 -0.84 3.86
CA LEU A 23 1.82 -2.14 3.23
C LEU A 23 2.82 -2.99 4.04
N LYS A 24 3.88 -2.37 4.58
CA LYS A 24 4.81 -3.03 5.51
C LYS A 24 4.10 -3.56 6.75
N GLN A 25 3.19 -2.78 7.35
CA GLN A 25 2.42 -3.20 8.54
C GLN A 25 1.50 -4.37 8.21
N GLU A 26 0.88 -4.34 7.04
CA GLU A 26 0.03 -5.42 6.54
C GLU A 26 0.82 -6.72 6.34
N PHE A 27 1.98 -6.68 5.66
CA PHE A 27 2.85 -7.85 5.56
C PHE A 27 3.30 -8.36 6.93
N SER A 28 3.63 -7.47 7.87
CA SER A 28 4.02 -7.87 9.23
C SER A 28 2.89 -8.59 9.97
N ALA A 29 1.64 -8.14 9.77
CA ALA A 29 0.47 -8.80 10.34
C ALA A 29 0.22 -10.18 9.70
N LEU A 30 0.42 -10.30 8.38
CA LEU A 30 0.30 -11.58 7.66
C LEU A 30 1.38 -12.59 8.10
N VAL A 31 2.61 -12.14 8.35
CA VAL A 31 3.67 -12.98 8.96
C VAL A 31 3.20 -13.49 10.33
N PHE A 32 2.68 -12.59 11.16
CA PHE A 32 2.19 -12.96 12.49
C PHE A 32 1.02 -13.96 12.43
N ASP A 33 0.02 -13.72 11.58
CA ASP A 33 -1.12 -14.63 11.42
C ASP A 33 -0.65 -16.02 10.94
N ALA A 34 0.29 -16.08 9.99
CA ALA A 34 0.85 -17.35 9.52
C ALA A 34 1.60 -18.12 10.62
N GLN A 35 2.46 -17.43 11.39
CA GLN A 35 3.19 -18.03 12.51
C GLN A 35 2.26 -18.46 13.65
N HIS A 36 1.21 -17.68 13.91
CA HIS A 36 0.21 -18.00 14.92
C HIS A 36 -0.62 -19.22 14.51
N GLU A 37 -0.94 -19.39 13.23
CA GLU A 37 -1.64 -20.57 12.72
C GLU A 37 -0.83 -21.86 12.90
N VAL A 38 0.51 -21.82 12.76
CA VAL A 38 1.37 -22.98 13.04
C VAL A 38 1.18 -23.50 14.47
N VAL A 39 1.09 -22.60 15.45
CA VAL A 39 1.10 -22.95 16.87
C VAL A 39 -0.30 -23.20 17.42
N TYR A 40 -1.28 -22.40 16.99
CA TYR A 40 -2.62 -22.35 17.59
C TYR A 40 -3.74 -22.62 16.58
N GLY A 41 -3.40 -22.92 15.34
CA GLY A 41 -4.34 -23.18 14.25
C GLY A 41 -5.17 -24.44 14.46
N ARG A 42 -6.24 -24.56 13.68
CA ARG A 42 -7.13 -25.75 13.70
C ARG A 42 -6.66 -26.87 12.77
N GLY A 43 -5.50 -26.68 12.13
CA GLY A 43 -4.93 -27.63 11.17
C GLY A 43 -5.47 -27.47 9.75
N ASP A 44 -6.10 -26.33 9.43
CA ASP A 44 -6.59 -26.02 8.09
C ASP A 44 -5.43 -25.80 7.10
N TYR A 45 -4.24 -25.45 7.61
CA TYR A 45 -2.98 -25.32 6.87
C TYR A 45 -1.90 -26.19 7.49
N SER A 46 -1.02 -26.75 6.67
CA SER A 46 0.16 -27.45 7.17
C SER A 46 1.20 -26.46 7.68
N GLU A 47 2.06 -26.91 8.61
CA GLU A 47 3.18 -26.10 9.10
C GLU A 47 4.07 -25.61 7.95
N GLU A 48 4.33 -26.46 6.95
CA GLU A 48 5.09 -26.08 5.75
C GLU A 48 4.43 -24.95 4.96
N GLN A 49 3.10 -25.00 4.79
CA GLN A 49 2.34 -23.95 4.11
C GLN A 49 2.40 -22.63 4.88
N CYS A 50 2.20 -22.68 6.19
CA CYS A 50 2.28 -21.50 7.05
C CYS A 50 3.69 -20.89 7.06
N ASN A 51 4.73 -21.71 7.13
CA ASN A 51 6.12 -21.24 7.06
C ASN A 51 6.42 -20.61 5.70
N ALA A 52 5.98 -21.23 4.60
CA ALA A 52 6.14 -20.65 3.26
C ALA A 52 5.42 -19.28 3.12
N LEU A 53 4.23 -19.13 3.71
CA LEU A 53 3.53 -17.84 3.76
C LEU A 53 4.29 -16.81 4.61
N ALA A 54 4.75 -17.20 5.79
CA ALA A 54 5.54 -16.33 6.66
C ALA A 54 6.82 -15.83 5.96
N ASP A 55 7.53 -16.71 5.27
CA ASP A 55 8.74 -16.35 4.51
C ASP A 55 8.42 -15.39 3.36
N LYS A 56 7.34 -15.66 2.61
CA LYS A 56 6.88 -14.80 1.51
C LYS A 56 6.56 -13.38 1.99
N PHE A 57 5.81 -13.24 3.08
CA PHE A 57 5.46 -11.92 3.61
C PHE A 57 6.64 -11.24 4.32
N THR A 58 7.56 -11.99 4.93
CA THR A 58 8.83 -11.46 5.46
C THR A 58 9.69 -10.85 4.35
N LEU A 59 9.72 -11.48 3.17
CA LEU A 59 10.35 -10.89 1.98
C LEU A 59 9.67 -9.58 1.57
N GLY A 60 8.33 -9.54 1.59
CA GLY A 60 7.54 -8.32 1.36
C GLY A 60 7.91 -7.17 2.32
N VAL A 61 8.02 -7.45 3.62
CA VAL A 61 8.51 -6.48 4.64
C VAL A 61 9.90 -5.95 4.26
N THR A 62 10.81 -6.84 3.90
CA THR A 62 12.19 -6.49 3.53
C THR A 62 12.24 -5.59 2.30
N ILE A 63 11.41 -5.87 1.30
CA ILE A 63 11.29 -5.06 0.08
C ILE A 63 10.79 -3.64 0.43
N CYS A 64 9.74 -3.54 1.26
CA CYS A 64 9.21 -2.27 1.72
C CYS A 64 10.26 -1.47 2.50
N ASP A 65 11.03 -2.11 3.38
CA ASP A 65 12.10 -1.46 4.12
C ASP A 65 13.21 -0.92 3.23
N LYS A 66 13.57 -1.62 2.15
CA LYS A 66 14.56 -1.10 1.19
C LYS A 66 14.05 0.17 0.50
N PHE A 67 12.77 0.25 0.15
CA PHE A 67 12.18 1.48 -0.38
C PHE A 67 12.16 2.60 0.66
N LEU A 68 11.69 2.33 1.88
CA LEU A 68 11.57 3.33 2.96
C LEU A 68 12.91 3.90 3.43
N ASN A 69 14.00 3.15 3.21
CA ASN A 69 15.39 3.55 3.46
C ASN A 69 16.10 4.10 2.21
N TYR A 70 15.37 4.48 1.16
CA TYR A 70 15.88 5.07 -0.09
C TYR A 70 16.86 4.17 -0.88
N LYS A 71 16.84 2.87 -0.66
CA LYS A 71 17.63 1.91 -1.44
C LYS A 71 16.96 1.53 -2.76
N TYR A 72 15.63 1.64 -2.83
CA TYR A 72 14.83 1.37 -4.04
C TYR A 72 14.05 2.60 -4.48
N CYS A 73 14.01 2.84 -5.79
CA CYS A 73 13.00 3.69 -6.42
C CYS A 73 11.66 2.95 -6.55
N VAL A 74 10.61 3.66 -6.96
CA VAL A 74 9.25 3.10 -7.11
C VAL A 74 9.22 1.93 -8.10
N GLU A 75 9.89 2.05 -9.24
CA GLU A 75 9.96 0.96 -10.23
C GLU A 75 10.64 -0.29 -9.67
N CYS A 76 11.73 -0.11 -8.91
CA CYS A 76 12.41 -1.20 -8.23
C CYS A 76 11.52 -1.85 -7.17
N LEU A 77 10.74 -1.07 -6.43
CA LEU A 77 9.76 -1.59 -5.48
C LEU A 77 8.75 -2.50 -6.19
N MET A 78 8.09 -1.99 -7.24
CA MET A 78 7.07 -2.76 -7.98
C MET A 78 7.65 -4.04 -8.58
N LYS A 79 8.82 -3.94 -9.22
CA LYS A 79 9.50 -5.10 -9.80
C LYS A 79 9.81 -6.17 -8.76
N ARG A 80 10.33 -5.78 -7.59
CA ARG A 80 10.68 -6.73 -6.52
C ARG A 80 9.46 -7.38 -5.87
N LEU A 81 8.35 -6.65 -5.75
CA LEU A 81 7.09 -7.21 -5.28
C LEU A 81 6.56 -8.27 -6.27
N ASN A 82 6.60 -7.99 -7.57
CA ASN A 82 6.22 -8.96 -8.60
C ASN A 82 7.12 -10.20 -8.60
N GLU A 83 8.44 -10.03 -8.52
CA GLU A 83 9.39 -11.15 -8.41
C GLU A 83 9.17 -12.02 -7.15
N ALA A 84 8.55 -11.47 -6.11
CA ALA A 84 8.20 -12.18 -4.88
C ALA A 84 6.81 -12.83 -4.92
N GLY A 85 6.08 -12.75 -6.04
CA GLY A 85 4.70 -13.24 -6.14
C GLY A 85 3.70 -12.43 -5.32
N LEU A 86 3.96 -11.12 -5.14
CA LEU A 86 3.12 -10.17 -4.42
C LEU A 86 2.48 -9.15 -5.40
N GLU A 87 2.08 -9.63 -6.58
CA GLU A 87 1.60 -8.81 -7.70
C GLU A 87 0.33 -8.05 -7.34
N GLU A 88 -0.56 -8.64 -6.54
CA GLU A 88 -1.80 -7.98 -6.07
C GLU A 88 -1.48 -6.69 -5.32
N PHE A 89 -0.56 -6.75 -4.35
CA PHE A 89 -0.10 -5.59 -3.59
C PHE A 89 0.64 -4.56 -4.45
N ALA A 90 1.42 -5.01 -5.43
CA ALA A 90 2.08 -4.12 -6.38
C ALA A 90 1.06 -3.36 -7.25
N ASN A 91 0.01 -4.06 -7.70
CA ASN A 91 -1.07 -3.47 -8.49
C ASN A 91 -1.89 -2.46 -7.68
N GLU A 92 -2.23 -2.77 -6.43
CA GLU A 92 -2.90 -1.84 -5.53
C GLU A 92 -2.08 -0.57 -5.31
N LEU A 93 -0.77 -0.72 -5.06
CA LEU A 93 0.12 0.42 -4.89
C LEU A 93 0.23 1.25 -6.18
N ASN A 94 0.25 0.60 -7.35
CA ASN A 94 0.31 1.28 -8.64
C ASN A 94 -0.99 2.04 -8.96
N GLN A 95 -2.16 1.46 -8.67
CA GLN A 95 -3.45 2.14 -8.81
C GLN A 95 -3.51 3.40 -7.95
N TRP A 96 -2.98 3.32 -6.72
CA TRP A 96 -2.90 4.46 -5.81
C TRP A 96 -2.04 5.59 -6.38
N VAL A 97 -0.84 5.27 -6.90
CA VAL A 97 0.07 6.25 -7.54
C VAL A 97 -0.56 6.90 -8.78
N CYS A 98 -1.20 6.11 -9.64
CA CYS A 98 -1.84 6.60 -10.85
C CYS A 98 -3.06 7.50 -10.54
N SER A 99 -3.81 7.17 -9.48
CA SER A 99 -5.00 7.94 -9.08
C SER A 99 -4.64 9.35 -8.57
N GLU A 100 -3.54 9.50 -7.83
CA GLU A 100 -3.06 10.83 -7.40
C GLU A 100 -2.56 11.68 -8.57
N SER A 101 -1.98 11.06 -9.60
CA SER A 101 -1.50 11.75 -10.79
C SER A 101 -2.66 12.35 -11.62
N SER A 102 -3.81 11.67 -11.64
CA SER A 102 -5.02 12.15 -12.33
C SER A 102 -5.80 13.21 -11.55
N ALA A 103 -5.65 13.29 -10.22
CA ALA A 103 -6.30 14.32 -9.42
C ALA A 103 -5.62 15.70 -9.51
N SER A 104 -4.34 15.75 -9.89
CA SER A 104 -3.58 17.01 -10.03
C SER A 104 -3.77 17.75 -11.36
N SER A 105 -4.52 17.18 -12.32
CA SER A 105 -4.73 17.78 -13.66
C SER A 105 -6.02 18.60 -13.81
N MET A 106 -6.76 18.86 -12.73
CA MET A 106 -8.07 19.55 -12.74
C MET A 106 -8.12 20.85 -11.92
N SER A 107 -7.01 21.58 -11.80
CA SER A 107 -7.01 22.95 -11.25
C SER A 107 -6.19 23.92 -12.08
N SER A 108 -6.60 24.14 -13.33
CA SER A 108 -6.16 25.29 -14.14
C SER A 108 -7.02 25.38 -15.38
N SER A 109 -7.98 26.32 -15.40
CA SER A 109 -8.44 27.08 -16.59
C SER A 109 -9.69 27.87 -16.22
N GLY A 110 -9.59 29.20 -16.17
CA GLY A 110 -10.77 30.07 -16.14
C GLY A 110 -10.60 31.47 -15.54
N GLU A 111 -9.52 32.20 -15.86
CA GLU A 111 -9.60 33.67 -15.85
C GLU A 111 -10.49 34.11 -17.03
N ASN A 112 -11.55 34.89 -16.78
CA ASN A 112 -11.68 36.22 -17.41
C ASN A 112 -12.84 37.06 -16.85
N VAL A 113 -12.51 38.35 -16.73
CA VAL A 113 -13.30 39.53 -16.37
C VAL A 113 -14.36 39.86 -17.43
N SER A 114 -15.51 40.39 -17.02
CA SER A 114 -16.30 41.37 -17.80
C SER A 114 -17.18 42.20 -16.87
N ASP A 115 -16.88 43.50 -16.81
CA ASP A 115 -17.75 44.60 -16.40
C ASP A 115 -19.07 44.58 -17.20
N GLU A 116 -20.20 44.79 -16.54
CA GLU A 116 -21.36 45.50 -17.11
C GLU A 116 -21.98 46.41 -16.03
N GLU A 117 -21.82 47.72 -16.23
CA GLU A 117 -22.76 48.74 -15.76
C GLU A 117 -24.18 48.39 -16.26
N GLU A 118 -25.21 48.71 -15.47
CA GLU A 118 -26.29 49.65 -15.85
C GLU A 118 -27.60 49.39 -15.07
N SER A 119 -28.02 50.44 -14.35
CA SER A 119 -29.36 50.87 -13.89
C SER A 119 -30.51 49.89 -13.57
N HIS A 120 -31.18 50.10 -12.43
CA HIS A 120 -32.58 50.59 -12.39
C HIS A 120 -33.17 50.68 -10.97
N ILE A 121 -33.69 51.89 -10.67
CA ILE A 121 -34.79 52.30 -9.76
C ILE A 121 -34.53 52.24 -8.24
#